data_AF-M2P2J5-F1
#
_entry.id   AF-M2P2J5-F1
#
_cell.length_a   1.000
_cell.length_b   1.000
_cell.length_c   1.000
_cell.angle_alpha   90.00
_cell.angle_beta   90.00
_cell.angle_gamma   90.00
#
_symmetry.space_group_name_H-M   'P 1'
#
loop_
_entity.id
_entity.type
_entity.pdbx_description
1 polymer ?
#
loop_
_entity_poly.entity_id
_entity_poly.type
_entity_poly.pdbx_seq_one_letter_code
_entity_poly.pdbx_strand_id
1 'polypeptide(L)' 'MQADVRKILTETYQVTEVGDVLCPANQTVKDGSTFTCTVQVAGEGKTVTITVTGEDGRYEVGAPA' A
#
# COMPACT_ATOMS: atom_id res chain seq x y z
N MET A 1 1.31 -0.28 8.93
CA MET A 1 1.28 -0.79 7.54
C MET A 1 0.01 -0.38 6.80
N GLN A 2 -1.20 -0.89 7.10
CA GLN A 2 -2.40 -0.44 6.36
C GLN A 2 -2.73 1.04 6.58
N ALA A 3 -2.57 1.53 7.81
CA ALA A 3 -2.73 2.95 8.12
C ALA A 3 -1.73 3.83 7.36
N ASP A 4 -0.48 3.38 7.23
CA ASP A 4 0.57 4.09 6.46
C ASP A 4 0.27 4.11 4.97
N VAL A 5 -0.17 2.99 4.39
CA VAL A 5 -0.60 2.92 2.98
C VAL A 5 -1.75 3.89 2.74
N ARG A 6 -2.75 3.91 3.63
CA ARG A 6 -3.84 4.88 3.55
C ARG A 6 -3.33 6.31 3.63
N LYS A 7 -2.41 6.59 4.56
CA LYS A 7 -1.83 7.92 4.74
C LYS A 7 -1.06 8.38 3.51
N ILE A 8 -0.21 7.54 2.92
CA ILE A 8 0.52 7.83 1.68
C ILE A 8 -0.44 8.05 0.51
N LEU A 9 -1.48 7.23 0.39
CA LEU A 9 -2.51 7.45 -0.65
C LEU A 9 -3.20 8.80 -0.50
N THR A 10 -3.51 9.20 0.74
CA THR A 10 -4.22 10.47 1.00
C THR A 10 -3.28 11.68 0.93
N GLU A 11 -2.05 11.59 1.45
CA GLU A 11 -1.09 12.70 1.52
C GLU A 11 -0.26 12.84 0.24
N THR A 12 0.23 11.73 -0.33
CA THR A 12 1.09 11.73 -1.53
C THR A 12 0.27 11.69 -2.81
N TYR A 13 -0.69 10.79 -2.91
CA TYR A 13 -1.51 10.62 -4.11
C TYR A 13 -2.79 11.47 -4.10
N GLN A 14 -3.04 12.21 -3.02
CA GLN A 14 -4.24 13.04 -2.82
C GLN A 14 -5.55 12.27 -3.06
N VAL A 15 -5.51 10.96 -2.82
CA VAL A 15 -6.66 10.07 -2.97
C VAL A 15 -7.64 10.39 -1.87
N THR A 16 -8.84 10.80 -2.25
CA THR A 16 -9.95 11.05 -1.33
C THR A 16 -10.85 9.81 -1.29
N GLU A 17 -11.64 9.67 -0.22
CA GLU A 17 -12.56 8.53 -0.03
C GLU A 17 -11.87 7.16 0.06
N VAL A 18 -10.69 7.10 0.69
CA VAL A 18 -10.04 5.82 0.98
C VAL A 18 -10.85 5.06 2.04
N GLY A 19 -11.48 3.96 1.62
CA GLY A 19 -12.23 3.03 2.45
C GLY A 19 -11.35 1.91 3.00
N ASP A 20 -11.85 0.68 2.91
CA ASP A 20 -11.15 -0.50 3.41
C ASP A 20 -9.88 -0.81 2.62
N VAL A 21 -8.80 -1.05 3.38
CA VAL A 21 -7.53 -1.50 2.83
C VAL A 21 -7.41 -2.99 3.12
N LEU A 22 -7.28 -3.80 2.07
CA LEU A 22 -6.98 -5.22 2.14
C LEU A 22 -5.53 -5.43 1.69
N CYS A 23 -4.62 -5.34 2.64
CA CYS A 23 -3.26 -5.82 2.48
C CYS A 23 -3.14 -7.27 2.98
N PRO A 24 -2.54 -8.19 2.20
CA PRO A 24 -2.18 -9.51 2.70
C PRO A 24 -1.19 -9.38 3.86
N ALA A 25 -1.61 -9.79 5.06
CA ALA A 25 -0.70 -9.98 6.19
C ALA A 25 0.01 -11.34 6.04
N ASN A 26 1.29 -11.44 6.44
CA ASN A 26 2.26 -12.52 6.14
C ASN A 26 3.08 -12.35 4.86
N GLN A 27 3.22 -11.12 4.36
CA GLN A 27 4.25 -10.87 3.37
C GLN A 27 5.61 -10.78 4.06
N THR A 28 6.51 -11.69 3.71
CA THR A 28 7.87 -11.75 4.26
C THR A 28 8.57 -10.45 3.89
N VAL A 29 8.84 -9.59 4.86
CA VAL A 29 9.59 -8.33 4.65
C VAL A 29 11.03 -8.70 4.32
N LYS A 30 11.27 -9.08 3.07
CA LYS A 30 12.56 -9.44 2.51
C LYS A 30 12.93 -8.37 1.50
N ASP A 31 14.19 -7.97 1.48
CA ASP A 31 14.71 -7.00 0.53
C ASP A 31 14.33 -7.39 -0.91
N GLY A 32 13.83 -6.42 -1.67
CA GLY A 32 13.39 -6.64 -3.06
C GLY A 32 12.04 -7.35 -3.20
N SER A 33 11.34 -7.66 -2.10
CA SER A 33 10.00 -8.23 -2.19
C SER A 33 8.98 -7.17 -2.61
N THR A 34 8.11 -7.57 -3.52
CA THR A 34 6.98 -6.74 -3.98
C THR A 34 5.68 -7.40 -3.61
N PHE A 35 4.76 -6.59 -3.09
CA PHE A 35 3.46 -7.03 -2.60
C PHE A 35 2.37 -6.15 -3.16
N THR A 36 1.22 -6.73 -3.45
CA THR A 36 0.05 -5.96 -3.87
C THR A 36 -0.95 -5.86 -2.73
N CYS A 37 -1.42 -4.65 -2.46
CA CYS A 37 -2.58 -4.43 -1.60
C CYS A 37 -3.75 -3.93 -2.43
N THR A 38 -4.94 -4.35 -2.06
CA THR A 38 -6.18 -3.79 -2.59
C THR A 38 -6.68 -2.71 -1.64
N VAL A 39 -7.13 -1.60 -2.17
CA VAL A 39 -7.68 -0.49 -1.41
C VAL A 39 -8.96 -0.03 -2.07
N GLN A 40 -10.03 0.08 -1.31
CA GLN A 40 -11.28 0.67 -1.77
C GLN A 40 -11.14 2.19 -1.77
N VAL A 41 -11.41 2.83 -2.89
CA VAL A 41 -11.40 4.29 -3.06
C VAL A 41 -12.70 4.67 -3.74
N ALA A 42 -13.55 5.45 -3.08
CA ALA A 42 -14.85 5.86 -3.63
C ALA A 42 -15.74 4.68 -4.11
N GLY A 43 -15.59 3.49 -3.49
CA GLY A 43 -16.27 2.26 -3.89
C GLY A 43 -15.59 1.47 -5.01
N GLU A 44 -14.54 2.00 -5.64
CA GLU A 44 -13.71 1.30 -6.61
C GLU A 44 -12.53 0.60 -5.93
N GLY A 45 -12.31 -0.68 -6.24
CA GLY A 45 -11.14 -1.41 -5.77
C GLY A 45 -9.90 -1.03 -6.58
N LYS A 46 -8.99 -0.27 -5.99
CA LYS A 46 -7.67 0.05 -6.54
C LYS A 46 -6.61 -0.90 -6.03
N THR A 47 -5.56 -1.09 -6.83
CA THR A 47 -4.46 -1.97 -6.46
C THR A 47 -3.19 -1.15 -6.33
N VAL A 48 -2.49 -1.29 -5.20
CA VAL A 48 -1.21 -0.62 -4.95
C VAL A 48 -0.12 -1.67 -4.85
N THR A 49 1.02 -1.37 -5.47
CA THR A 49 2.22 -2.20 -5.37
C THR A 49 3.14 -1.61 -4.31
N ILE A 50 3.52 -2.41 -3.33
CA ILE A 50 4.43 -2.06 -2.25
C ILE A 50 5.75 -2.79 -2.52
N THR A 51 6.84 -2.04 -2.56
CA THR A 51 8.19 -2.57 -2.72
C THR A 51 8.93 -2.43 -1.41
N VAL A 52 9.46 -3.53 -0.87
CA VAL A 52 10.28 -3.50 0.34
C VAL A 52 11.72 -3.18 -0.03
N THR A 53 12.18 -2.01 0.41
CA THR A 53 13.53 -1.50 0.19
C THR A 53 14.31 -1.50 1.50
N GLY A 54 14.66 -2.70 1.99
CA GLY A 54 15.69 -2.88 3.03
C GLY A 54 15.36 -3.91 4.12
N GLU A 55 16.41 -4.46 4.73
CA GLU A 55 16.32 -5.34 5.91
C GLU A 55 15.81 -4.61 7.17
N ASP A 56 15.85 -3.28 7.19
CA ASP A 56 15.32 -2.43 8.27
C ASP A 56 13.79 -2.26 8.26
N GLY A 57 13.08 -2.92 7.34
CA GLY A 57 11.62 -2.83 7.24
C GLY A 57 11.11 -1.55 6.56
N ARG A 58 11.94 -0.93 5.71
CA ARG A 58 11.52 0.19 4.86
C ARG A 58 10.68 -0.32 3.69
N TYR A 59 9.61 0.39 3.38
CA TYR A 59 8.71 0.07 2.28
C TYR A 59 8.38 1.32 1.47
N GLU A 60 8.33 1.16 0.16
CA GLU A 60 7.85 2.15 -0.80
C GLU A 60 6.48 1.74 -1.29
N VAL A 61 5.54 2.67 -1.26
CA VAL A 61 4.20 2.45 -1.79
C VAL A 61 4.16 3.10 -3.17
N GLY A 62 3.96 2.27 -4.19
CA GLY A 62 3.76 2.70 -5.56
C GLY A 62 2.34 3.26 -5.79
N ALA A 63 2.16 3.88 -6.96
CA ALA A 63 0.89 4.51 -7.30
C ALA A 63 -0.26 3.50 -7.37
N PRO A 64 -1.44 3.85 -6.86
CA PRO A 64 -2.65 3.05 -7.06
C PRO A 64 -3.02 3.05 -8.55
N ALA A 65 -3.19 1.86 -9.13
CA ALA A 65 -3.82 1.67 -10.45
C ALA A 65 -5.35 1.61 -10.30
#